data_AF-A0AB33TXF7-F1
#
_entry.id   AF-A0AB33TXF7-F1
#
_cell.length_a   1.000
_cell.length_b   1.000
_cell.length_c   1.000
_cell.angle_alpha   90.00
_cell.angle_beta   90.00
_cell.angle_gamma   90.00
#
_symmetry.space_group_name_H-M   'P 1'
#
loop_
_entity.id
_entity.type
_entity.pdbx_description
1 polymer ?
#
loop_
_entity_poly.entity_id
_entity_poly.type
_entity_poly.pdbx_seq_one_letter_code
_entity_poly.pdbx_strand_id
1 'polypeptide(L)'
;MFKRAIIFTSFNGLETVSQTEKRQLAKIINSEVSIINEHLEAKATNASLDGQYRAFLFNDESPAMTEFLAKLKAFAESTAGINIDAWEIEESEYVRLPVEQKDFLAAANGKEIFKI
;
A
#
# COMPACT_ATOMS: atom_id res chain seq x y z
N MET A 1 10.44 11.09 -12.90
CA MET A 1 11.18 10.91 -11.64
C MET A 1 10.58 9.76 -10.83
N PHE A 2 11.42 8.91 -10.22
CA PHE A 2 10.92 7.74 -9.51
C PHE A 2 10.47 8.06 -8.08
N LYS A 3 9.33 7.51 -7.69
CA LYS A 3 8.75 7.64 -6.36
C LYS A 3 8.26 6.29 -5.85
N ARG A 4 8.14 6.18 -4.53
CA ARG A 4 7.48 5.06 -3.86
C ARG A 4 6.15 5.51 -3.29
N ALA A 5 5.11 4.75 -3.60
CA ALA A 5 3.87 4.77 -2.84
C ALA A 5 4.00 3.78 -1.69
N ILE A 6 4.06 4.29 -0.46
CA ILE A 6 4.10 3.48 0.76
C ILE A 6 2.66 3.27 1.20
N ILE A 7 2.20 2.02 1.18
CA ILE A 7 0.85 1.64 1.57
C ILE A 7 0.92 0.85 2.88
N PHE A 8 0.15 1.28 3.87
CA PHE A 8 -0.08 0.53 5.09
C PHE A 8 -1.54 0.08 5.15
N THR A 9 -1.75 -1.21 5.40
CA THR A 9 -3.09 -1.79 5.53
C THR A 9 -3.27 -2.35 6.93
N SER A 10 -4.39 -2.05 7.59
CA SER A 10 -4.72 -2.58 8.92
C SER A 10 -6.20 -2.86 9.06
N PHE A 11 -6.56 -3.84 9.89
CA PHE A 11 -7.95 -4.16 10.21
C PHE A 11 -8.34 -3.47 11.51
N ASN A 12 -9.41 -2.68 11.50
CA ASN A 12 -9.73 -1.81 12.63
C ASN A 12 -10.26 -2.53 13.88
N GLY A 13 -10.60 -3.83 13.76
CA GLY A 13 -11.08 -4.67 14.85
C GLY A 13 -12.52 -4.36 15.33
N LEU A 14 -13.19 -3.38 14.74
CA LEU A 14 -14.57 -3.01 15.05
C LEU A 14 -15.56 -3.88 14.25
N GLU A 15 -15.20 -4.19 13.00
CA GLU A 15 -15.99 -5.05 12.12
C GLU A 15 -15.18 -6.25 11.62
N THR A 16 -15.85 -7.37 11.41
CA THR A 16 -15.19 -8.56 10.85
C THR A 16 -14.97 -8.36 9.36
N VAL A 17 -13.72 -8.19 8.95
CA VAL A 17 -13.36 -8.10 7.52
C VAL A 17 -13.70 -9.40 6.80
N SER A 18 -14.60 -9.30 5.82
CA SER A 18 -15.09 -10.43 5.04
C SER A 18 -14.00 -11.01 4.13
N GLN A 19 -14.17 -12.27 3.73
CA GLN A 19 -13.25 -12.89 2.78
C GLN A 19 -13.30 -12.24 1.39
N THR A 20 -14.43 -11.65 1.02
CA THR A 20 -14.60 -10.92 -0.25
C THR A 20 -13.79 -9.64 -0.25
N GLU A 21 -13.83 -8.85 0.83
CA GLU A 21 -13.02 -7.64 0.98
C GLU A 21 -11.51 -7.97 0.92
N LYS A 22 -11.08 -9.04 1.60
CA LYS A 22 -9.68 -9.49 1.54
C LYS A 22 -9.24 -9.87 0.13
N ARG A 23 -10.12 -10.54 -0.63
CA ARG A 23 -9.84 -10.88 -2.04
C ARG A 23 -9.78 -9.64 -2.92
N GLN A 24 -10.67 -8.67 -2.71
CA GLN A 24 -10.65 -7.41 -3.45
C GLN A 24 -9.38 -6.61 -3.18
N LEU A 25 -9.00 -6.45 -1.91
CA LEU A 25 -7.76 -5.77 -1.55
C LEU A 25 -6.53 -6.47 -2.13
N ALA A 26 -6.43 -7.79 -1.97
CA ALA A 26 -5.33 -8.56 -2.55
C ALA A 26 -5.27 -8.42 -4.07
N LYS A 27 -6.42 -8.38 -4.76
CA LYS A 27 -6.48 -8.16 -6.21
C LYS A 27 -5.99 -6.78 -6.63
N ILE A 28 -6.32 -5.72 -5.86
CA ILE A 28 -5.83 -4.36 -6.14
C ILE A 28 -4.32 -4.31 -5.94
N ILE A 29 -3.81 -4.82 -4.82
CA ILE A 29 -2.36 -4.88 -4.56
C ILE A 29 -1.64 -5.65 -5.67
N ASN A 30 -2.13 -6.84 -6.02
CA ASN A 30 -1.48 -7.70 -6.99
C ASN A 30 -1.59 -7.18 -8.44
N SER A 31 -2.35 -6.12 -8.72
CA SER A 31 -2.33 -5.50 -10.05
C SER A 31 -1.00 -4.82 -10.37
N GLU A 32 -0.26 -4.40 -9.32
CA GLU A 32 1.05 -3.78 -9.43
C GLU A 32 2.20 -4.75 -9.09
N VAL A 33 1.88 -6.01 -8.81
CA VAL A 33 2.87 -7.05 -8.53
C VAL A 33 3.22 -7.79 -9.82
N SER A 34 4.51 -7.92 -10.06
CA SER A 34 5.12 -8.61 -11.19
C SER A 34 6.32 -9.42 -10.69
N ILE A 35 7.00 -10.10 -11.61
CA ILE A 35 8.24 -10.85 -11.30
C ILE A 35 9.34 -9.98 -10.67
N ILE A 36 9.29 -8.65 -10.83
CA ILE A 36 10.30 -7.72 -10.30
C ILE A 36 10.10 -7.46 -8.79
N ASN A 37 8.85 -7.53 -8.31
CA ASN A 37 8.44 -7.13 -6.97
C ASN A 37 7.53 -8.17 -6.30
N GLU A 38 7.78 -9.45 -6.57
CA GLU A 38 7.00 -10.60 -6.06
C GLU A 38 6.90 -10.64 -4.52
N HIS A 39 7.88 -10.08 -3.81
CA HIS A 39 7.85 -9.95 -2.34
C HIS A 39 6.68 -9.09 -1.81
N LEU A 40 6.03 -8.28 -2.67
CA LEU A 40 4.87 -7.48 -2.31
C LEU A 40 3.54 -8.23 -2.45
N GLU A 41 3.55 -9.46 -2.98
CA GLU A 41 2.36 -10.26 -3.23
C GLU A 41 1.45 -10.31 -1.99
N ALA A 42 0.17 -10.04 -2.21
CA ALA A 42 -0.87 -10.13 -1.21
C ALA A 42 -1.70 -11.39 -1.40
N LYS A 43 -1.91 -12.11 -0.28
CA LYS A 43 -2.87 -13.21 -0.18
C LYS A 43 -4.10 -12.71 0.57
N ALA A 44 -5.27 -13.26 0.24
CA ALA A 44 -6.53 -12.94 0.92
C ALA A 44 -6.61 -13.56 2.34
N THR A 45 -5.67 -13.19 3.21
CA THR A 45 -5.49 -13.69 4.58
C THR A 45 -5.10 -12.54 5.50
N ASN A 46 -5.42 -12.62 6.79
CA ASN A 46 -5.07 -11.57 7.75
C ASN A 46 -3.56 -11.37 7.82
N ALA A 47 -2.78 -12.44 7.94
CA ALA A 47 -1.33 -12.35 8.05
C ALA A 47 -0.66 -11.62 6.87
N SER A 48 -1.27 -11.66 5.69
CA SER A 48 -0.75 -10.98 4.51
C SER A 48 -1.26 -9.54 4.38
N LEU A 49 -2.33 -9.14 5.04
CA LEU A 49 -2.99 -7.86 4.80
C LEU A 49 -3.00 -6.95 6.03
N ASP A 50 -3.12 -7.52 7.22
CA ASP A 50 -3.26 -6.77 8.47
C ASP A 50 -1.89 -6.37 9.03
N GLY A 51 -1.71 -5.08 9.32
CA GLY A 51 -0.48 -4.50 9.84
C GLY A 51 0.70 -4.55 8.88
N GLN A 52 0.46 -4.57 7.56
CA GLN A 52 1.51 -4.73 6.56
C GLN A 52 1.81 -3.43 5.82
N TYR A 53 3.11 -3.13 5.69
CA TYR A 53 3.62 -2.10 4.78
C TYR A 53 3.98 -2.71 3.43
N ARG A 54 3.78 -1.93 2.36
CA ARG A 54 4.21 -2.24 0.99
C ARG A 54 4.67 -0.99 0.26
N ALA A 55 5.86 -1.02 -0.32
CA ALA A 55 6.45 0.11 -1.05
C ALA A 55 6.46 -0.14 -2.57
N PHE A 56 5.48 0.40 -3.30
CA PHE A 56 5.36 0.25 -4.76
C PHE A 56 6.16 1.33 -5.50
N LEU A 57 6.99 0.93 -6.47
CA LEU A 57 7.80 1.83 -7.28
C LEU A 57 6.98 2.34 -8.49
N PHE A 58 6.94 3.65 -8.66
CA PHE A 58 6.32 4.31 -9.80
C PHE A 58 7.25 5.34 -10.43
N ASN A 59 7.06 5.60 -11.73
CA ASN A 59 7.56 6.82 -12.38
C ASN A 59 6.44 7.86 -12.33
N ASP A 60 6.71 9.04 -11.78
CA ASP A 60 5.73 10.12 -11.60
C ASP A 60 5.25 10.77 -12.91
N GLU A 61 5.92 10.48 -14.02
CA GLU A 61 5.48 10.86 -15.37
C GLU A 61 4.33 9.97 -15.88
N SER A 62 4.07 8.84 -15.21
CA SER A 62 3.00 7.89 -15.58
C SER A 62 1.75 8.09 -14.72
N PRO A 63 0.53 7.99 -15.30
CA PRO A 63 -0.72 8.06 -14.53
C PRO A 63 -0.94 6.86 -13.60
N ALA A 64 -0.13 5.79 -13.72
CA ALA A 64 -0.31 4.53 -13.01
C ALA A 64 -0.36 4.69 -11.48
N MET A 65 0.50 5.53 -10.90
CA MET A 65 0.50 5.79 -9.45
C MET A 65 -0.84 6.36 -8.99
N THR A 66 -1.35 7.36 -9.70
CA THR A 66 -2.62 8.02 -9.40
C THR A 66 -3.79 7.05 -9.53
N GLU A 67 -3.82 6.24 -10.59
CA GLU A 67 -4.87 5.24 -10.79
C GLU A 67 -4.86 4.15 -9.70
N PHE A 68 -3.68 3.68 -9.30
CA PHE A 68 -3.52 2.70 -8.24
C PHE A 68 -4.00 3.25 -6.88
N LEU A 69 -3.56 4.46 -6.52
CA LEU A 69 -3.98 5.14 -5.29
C LEU A 69 -5.48 5.41 -5.28
N ALA A 70 -6.08 5.78 -6.40
CA ALA A 70 -7.52 5.99 -6.51
C ALA A 70 -8.32 4.70 -6.27
N LYS A 71 -7.85 3.55 -6.79
CA LYS A 71 -8.48 2.24 -6.54
C LYS A 71 -8.41 1.85 -5.07
N LEU A 72 -7.25 2.05 -4.42
CA LEU A 72 -7.10 1.78 -2.99
C LEU A 72 -7.98 2.69 -2.14
N LYS A 73 -8.00 3.99 -2.44
CA LYS A 73 -8.83 4.97 -1.75
C LYS A 73 -10.32 4.63 -1.85
N ALA A 74 -10.81 4.37 -3.06
CA ALA A 74 -12.21 4.01 -3.28
C ALA A 74 -12.58 2.69 -2.59
N PHE A 75 -11.65 1.72 -2.52
CA PHE A 75 -11.87 0.50 -1.77
C PHE A 75 -11.95 0.76 -0.26
N ALA A 76 -11.03 1.54 0.31
CA ALA A 76 -11.03 1.90 1.73
C ALA A 76 -12.32 2.64 2.13
N GLU A 77 -12.81 3.57 1.31
CA GLU A 77 -14.09 4.26 1.54
C GLU A 77 -15.32 3.33 1.47
N SER A 78 -15.19 2.17 0.81
CA SER A 78 -16.28 1.20 0.64
C SER A 78 -16.37 0.15 1.76
N THR A 79 -15.37 0.09 2.65
CA THR A 79 -15.31 -0.87 3.75
C THR A 79 -15.16 -0.15 5.08
N ALA A 80 -15.92 -0.57 6.08
CA ALA A 80 -15.80 -0.04 7.43
C ALA A 80 -14.82 -0.86 8.28
N GLY A 81 -14.19 -1.91 7.76
CA GLY A 81 -13.34 -2.83 8.53
C GLY A 81 -11.83 -2.77 8.21
N ILE A 82 -11.43 -2.12 7.13
CA ILE A 82 -10.04 -2.04 6.66
C ILE A 82 -9.64 -0.58 6.54
N ASN A 83 -8.59 -0.20 7.26
CA ASN A 83 -7.96 1.10 7.12
C ASN A 83 -6.80 1.00 6.12
N ILE A 84 -6.65 2.04 5.29
CA ILE A 84 -5.56 2.15 4.32
C ILE A 84 -4.95 3.54 4.41
N ASP A 85 -3.67 3.57 4.75
CA ASP A 85 -2.87 4.79 4.77
C ASP A 85 -1.86 4.77 3.62
N ALA A 86 -1.67 5.93 2.98
CA ALA A 86 -0.76 6.08 1.85
C ALA A 86 0.15 7.30 2.00
N TRP A 87 1.43 7.11 1.72
CA TRP A 87 2.45 8.15 1.65
C TRP A 87 3.25 8.09 0.34
N GLU A 88 3.81 9.22 -0.05
CA GLU A 88 4.72 9.35 -1.18
C GLU A 88 6.13 9.74 -0.68
N ILE A 89 7.15 9.08 -1.21
CA ILE A 89 8.55 9.46 -1.00
C ILE A 89 9.32 9.34 -2.31
N GLU A 90 10.30 10.21 -2.54
CA GLU A 90 11.19 10.10 -3.69
C GLU A 90 12.05 8.84 -3.58
N GLU A 91 12.29 8.13 -4.69
CA GLU A 91 13.11 6.91 -4.65
C GLU A 91 14.56 7.21 -4.20
N SER A 92 15.08 8.39 -4.52
CA SER A 92 16.37 8.91 -4.08
C SER A 92 16.52 8.98 -2.56
N GLU A 93 15.44 9.30 -1.85
CA GLU A 93 15.39 9.35 -0.38
C GLU A 93 15.13 7.96 0.17
N TYR A 94 14.18 7.23 -0.41
CA TYR A 94 13.82 5.89 0.01
C TYR A 94 15.02 4.95 0.02
N VAL A 95 15.82 4.90 -1.05
CA VAL A 95 16.98 3.99 -1.13
C VAL A 95 18.03 4.27 -0.06
N ARG A 96 18.12 5.50 0.46
CA ARG A 96 19.07 5.92 1.49
C ARG A 96 18.63 5.56 2.91
N LEU A 97 17.36 5.20 3.10
CA LEU A 97 16.87 4.77 4.41
C LEU A 97 17.49 3.42 4.81
N PRO A 98 17.70 3.18 6.13
CA PRO A 98 18.09 1.89 6.66
C PRO A 98 17.17 0.77 6.17
N VAL A 99 17.71 -0.43 5.97
CA VAL A 99 16.93 -1.60 5.55
C VAL A 99 15.98 -2.07 6.65
N GLU A 100 16.42 -2.00 7.90
CA GLU A 100 15.58 -2.32 9.05
C GLU A 100 14.43 -1.30 9.17
N GLN A 101 13.19 -1.80 9.16
CA GLN A 101 11.97 -0.98 9.21
C GLN A 101 11.89 0.10 8.13
N LYS A 102 12.47 -0.16 6.95
CA LYS A 102 12.57 0.81 5.86
C LYS A 102 11.24 1.46 5.49
N ASP A 103 10.19 0.66 5.30
CA ASP A 103 8.88 1.16 4.86
C ASP A 103 8.18 1.98 5.94
N PHE A 104 8.40 1.64 7.22
CA PHE A 104 7.91 2.44 8.34
C PHE A 104 8.61 3.81 8.38
N LEU A 105 9.94 3.84 8.22
CA LEU A 105 10.69 5.08 8.12
C LEU A 105 10.30 5.89 6.87
N ALA A 106 9.98 5.22 5.77
CA ALA A 106 9.50 5.86 4.55
C ALA A 106 8.13 6.51 4.75
N ALA A 107 7.21 5.87 5.46
CA ALA A 107 5.93 6.48 5.86
C ALA A 107 6.12 7.68 6.79
N ALA A 108 7.09 7.62 7.71
CA ALA A 108 7.37 8.71 8.64
C ALA A 108 8.01 9.94 7.98
N ASN A 109 8.85 9.74 6.96
CA ASN A 109 9.55 10.82 6.25
C ASN A 109 8.83 11.28 4.96
N GLY A 110 7.93 10.45 4.44
CA GLY A 110 7.19 10.73 3.22
C GLY A 110 6.04 11.71 3.41
N LYS A 111 5.56 12.25 2.30
CA LYS A 111 4.37 13.11 2.26
C LYS A 111 3.12 12.25 2.33
N GLU A 112 2.26 12.51 3.31
CA GLU A 112 0.95 11.87 3.41
C GLU A 112 0.08 12.19 2.17
N ILE A 113 -0.55 11.16 1.62
CA ILE A 113 -1.50 11.26 0.49
C ILE A 113 -2.93 11.16 1.01
N PHE A 114 -3.25 10.10 1.75
CA PHE A 114 -4.53 9.91 2.42
C PHE A 114 -4.40 8.92 3.58
N LYS A 115 -5.38 8.96 4.48
CA LYS A 115 -5.61 8.01 5.57
C LYS A 115 -7.11 7.80 5.70
N ILE A 116 -7.56 6.56 5.57
CA ILE A 116 -8.98 6.17 5.63
C ILE A 116 -9.11 5.01 6.61
#